data_AF-A0AA90Z8B2-F1
#
_entry.id   AF-A0AA90Z8B2-F1
#
_cell.length_a   1.000
_cell.length_b   1.000
_cell.length_c   1.000
_cell.angle_alpha   90.00
_cell.angle_beta   90.00
_cell.angle_gamma   90.00
#
_symmetry.space_group_name_H-M   'P 1'
#
loop_
_entity.id
_entity.type
_entity.pdbx_description
1 polymer ?
#
loop_
_entity_poly.entity_id
_entity_poly.type
_entity_poly.pdbx_seq_one_letter_code
_entity_poly.pdbx_strand_id
1 'polypeptide(L)'
;MVESPILGSIFGMVDQFIAFIPTLVAVIILMIVALIVGKILGKVGAKVLDKIGLEDLIDKTFLGSMIKRTGSTTVAMFDSIIKWFIYIIFAVIIIDILKIQIVADFLAQIILFLPLVISAAVILIIGLLIVDFLAGLVKTILIASGIDEKIGSSGIGKGLEAANLKISGIIAGIIKAFGYLIFILAASNILGLDVVSNFLASILNYIPSLFAGVLILIVGLLVLDLLTDYLKGIMEGMDVEGSNVWIPLLKGFLALVLVLLALDTMLIDTSIFYLLIGPLAWGLAVVVAFKWGIKDALVAYAKEKK
;
A
#
# COMPACT_ATOMS: atom_id res chain seq x y z
N MET A 1 70.92 -27.01 -21.25
CA MET A 1 70.64 -26.17 -20.06
C MET A 1 69.15 -26.30 -19.80
N VAL A 2 68.78 -27.11 -18.81
CA VAL A 2 67.36 -27.29 -18.44
C VAL A 2 67.05 -26.13 -17.49
N GLU A 3 66.38 -25.10 -17.99
CA GLU A 3 65.84 -24.05 -17.11
C GLU A 3 64.96 -24.75 -16.07
N SER A 4 65.25 -24.52 -14.78
CA SER A 4 64.47 -25.18 -13.74
C SER A 4 63.01 -24.69 -13.84
N PRO A 5 62.01 -25.58 -13.75
CA PRO A 5 60.59 -25.20 -13.82
C PRO A 5 60.20 -24.09 -12.83
N ILE A 6 60.96 -23.98 -11.74
CA ILE A 6 60.80 -22.95 -10.70
C ILE A 6 61.24 -21.57 -11.23
N LEU A 7 62.38 -21.48 -11.92
CA LEU A 7 62.85 -20.22 -12.49
C LEU A 7 61.90 -19.69 -13.57
N GLY A 8 61.40 -20.58 -14.43
CA GLY A 8 60.37 -20.21 -15.42
C GLY A 8 59.07 -19.70 -14.78
N SER A 9 58.65 -20.30 -13.66
CA SER A 9 57.46 -19.83 -12.91
C SER A 9 57.69 -18.46 -12.27
N ILE A 10 58.87 -18.21 -11.71
CA ILE A 10 59.23 -16.92 -11.11
C ILE A 10 59.29 -15.83 -12.18
N PHE A 11 59.93 -16.08 -13.32
CA PHE A 11 59.95 -15.12 -14.43
C PHE A 11 58.55 -14.82 -14.95
N GLY A 12 57.68 -15.83 -15.08
CA GLY A 12 56.28 -15.61 -15.45
C GLY A 12 55.50 -14.74 -14.46
N MET A 13 55.73 -14.88 -13.14
CA MET A 13 55.12 -14.00 -12.13
C MET A 13 55.65 -12.56 -12.21
N VAL A 14 56.95 -12.39 -12.48
CA VAL A 14 57.58 -11.07 -12.65
C VAL A 14 57.03 -10.39 -13.91
N ASP A 15 56.89 -11.10 -15.02
CA ASP A 15 56.33 -10.58 -16.26
C ASP A 15 54.87 -10.15 -16.08
N GLN A 16 54.07 -10.95 -15.36
CA GLN A 16 52.70 -10.57 -14.99
C GLN A 16 52.67 -9.32 -14.10
N PHE A 17 53.58 -9.20 -13.14
CA PHE A 17 53.67 -8.02 -12.27
C PHE A 17 54.06 -6.76 -13.05
N ILE A 18 55.06 -6.84 -13.93
CA ILE A 18 55.48 -5.73 -14.80
C ILE A 18 54.32 -5.31 -15.72
N ALA A 19 53.61 -6.28 -16.30
CA ALA A 19 52.42 -6.03 -17.13
C ALA A 19 51.26 -5.38 -16.36
N PHE A 20 51.22 -5.50 -15.03
CA PHE A 20 50.22 -4.88 -14.18
C PHE A 20 50.51 -3.39 -13.89
N ILE A 21 51.78 -2.94 -13.98
CA ILE A 21 52.17 -1.55 -13.69
C ILE A 21 51.41 -0.53 -14.56
N PRO A 22 51.34 -0.67 -15.91
CA PRO A 22 50.57 0.24 -16.75
C PRO A 22 49.08 0.29 -16.36
N THR A 23 48.51 -0.86 -15.99
CA THR A 23 47.12 -0.99 -15.56
C THR A 23 46.88 -0.21 -14.26
N LEU A 24 47.77 -0.33 -13.27
CA LEU A 24 47.69 0.43 -12.02
C LEU A 24 47.74 1.94 -12.24
N VAL A 25 48.61 2.41 -13.14
CA VAL A 25 48.70 3.83 -13.48
C VAL A 25 47.38 4.32 -14.08
N ALA A 26 46.80 3.56 -15.02
CA ALA A 26 45.50 3.89 -15.61
C ALA A 26 44.37 3.96 -14.56
N VAL A 27 44.34 3.01 -13.61
CA VAL A 27 43.36 3.00 -12.52
C VAL A 27 43.52 4.22 -11.60
N ILE A 28 44.74 4.59 -11.24
CA ILE A 28 45.01 5.78 -10.40
C ILE A 28 44.53 7.04 -11.10
N ILE A 29 44.84 7.19 -12.39
CA ILE A 29 44.38 8.33 -13.20
C ILE A 29 42.85 8.38 -13.22
N LEU A 30 42.18 7.26 -13.50
CA LEU A 30 40.72 7.21 -13.53
C LEU A 30 40.08 7.51 -12.18
N MET A 31 40.70 7.07 -11.08
CA MET A 31 40.21 7.38 -9.74
C MET A 31 40.26 8.88 -9.44
N ILE A 32 41.33 9.57 -9.86
CA ILE A 32 41.43 11.03 -9.75
C ILE A 32 40.34 11.71 -10.61
N VAL A 33 40.17 11.25 -11.86
CA VAL A 33 39.14 11.77 -12.76
C VAL A 33 37.75 11.58 -12.17
N ALA A 34 37.44 10.42 -11.60
CA ALA A 34 36.17 10.12 -10.97
C ALA A 34 35.81 11.15 -9.89
N LEU A 35 36.76 11.44 -8.99
CA LEU A 35 36.57 12.41 -7.90
C LEU A 35 36.30 13.83 -8.42
N ILE A 36 36.98 14.23 -9.49
CA ILE A 36 36.80 15.56 -10.09
C ILE A 36 35.45 15.63 -10.79
N VAL A 37 35.17 14.69 -11.70
CA VAL A 37 33.95 14.66 -12.51
C VAL A 37 32.72 14.53 -11.63
N GLY A 38 32.73 13.65 -10.63
CA GLY A 38 31.62 13.49 -9.69
C GLY A 38 31.31 14.79 -8.94
N LYS A 39 32.34 15.48 -8.43
CA LYS A 39 32.15 16.78 -7.75
C LYS A 39 31.57 17.86 -8.67
N ILE A 40 31.98 17.89 -9.93
CA ILE A 40 31.48 18.87 -10.91
C ILE A 40 30.03 18.55 -11.27
N LEU A 41 29.75 17.32 -11.72
CA LEU A 41 28.43 16.90 -12.16
C LEU A 41 27.40 16.93 -11.03
N GLY A 42 27.77 16.55 -9.81
CA GLY A 42 26.90 16.68 -8.64
C GLY A 42 26.44 18.12 -8.40
N LYS A 43 27.39 19.08 -8.41
CA LYS A 43 27.07 20.51 -8.26
C LYS A 43 26.21 21.05 -9.40
N VAL A 44 26.50 20.66 -10.64
CA VAL A 44 25.72 21.09 -11.81
C VAL A 44 24.30 20.53 -11.72
N GLY A 45 24.16 19.23 -11.46
CA GLY A 45 22.85 18.58 -11.31
C GLY A 45 22.05 19.19 -10.17
N ALA A 46 22.66 19.38 -9.00
CA ALA A 46 22.03 20.05 -7.86
C ALA A 46 21.50 21.44 -8.22
N LYS A 47 22.29 22.25 -8.93
CA LYS A 47 21.87 23.59 -9.38
C LYS A 47 20.71 23.53 -10.39
N VAL A 48 20.66 22.52 -11.25
CA VAL A 48 19.52 22.30 -12.15
C VAL A 48 18.27 21.93 -11.35
N LEU A 49 18.40 21.02 -10.38
CA LEU A 49 17.29 20.57 -9.52
C LEU A 49 16.74 21.69 -8.62
N ASP A 50 17.62 22.55 -8.12
CA ASP A 50 17.23 23.77 -7.41
C ASP A 50 16.45 24.73 -8.32
N LYS A 51 16.93 24.93 -9.57
CA LYS A 51 16.30 25.82 -10.54
C LYS A 51 14.91 25.37 -10.99
N ILE A 52 14.64 24.06 -11.01
CA ILE A 52 13.29 23.53 -11.30
C ILE A 52 12.36 23.58 -10.08
N GLY A 53 12.83 24.08 -8.93
CA GLY A 53 12.06 24.20 -7.70
C GLY A 53 11.83 22.87 -7.00
N LEU A 54 12.68 21.85 -7.23
CA LEU A 54 12.47 20.52 -6.65
C LEU A 54 12.37 20.55 -5.13
N GLU A 55 13.14 21.44 -4.49
CA GLU A 55 13.12 21.62 -3.04
C GLU A 55 11.73 22.03 -2.55
N ASP A 56 11.16 23.10 -3.11
CA ASP A 56 9.81 23.59 -2.76
C ASP A 56 8.71 22.57 -3.06
N LEU A 57 8.90 21.78 -4.12
CA LEU A 57 7.94 20.75 -4.54
C LEU A 57 7.94 19.58 -3.55
N ILE A 58 9.11 19.11 -3.10
CA ILE A 58 9.24 17.99 -2.17
C ILE A 58 8.96 18.42 -0.72
N ASP A 59 9.31 19.65 -0.35
CA ASP A 59 9.10 20.20 1.00
C ASP A 59 7.64 20.28 1.43
N LYS A 60 6.73 20.41 0.45
CA LYS A 60 5.28 20.40 0.68
C LYS A 60 4.73 19.00 0.94
N THR A 61 5.51 17.96 0.65
CA THR A 61 5.12 16.56 0.83
C THR A 61 5.59 16.03 2.19
N PHE A 62 5.01 14.90 2.60
CA PHE A 62 5.44 14.18 3.81
C PHE A 62 6.94 13.81 3.75
N LEU A 63 7.47 13.48 2.57
CA LEU A 63 8.88 13.14 2.36
C LEU A 63 9.82 14.30 2.65
N GLY A 64 9.51 15.51 2.19
CA GLY A 64 10.34 16.69 2.46
C GLY A 64 10.40 17.02 3.95
N SER A 65 9.29 16.82 4.68
CA SER A 65 9.27 16.99 6.14
C SER A 65 10.20 16.00 6.86
N MET A 66 10.35 14.76 6.34
CA MET A 66 11.29 13.78 6.88
C MET A 66 12.74 14.12 6.52
N ILE A 67 13.00 14.58 5.30
CA ILE A 67 14.35 14.98 4.85
C ILE A 67 14.86 16.14 5.69
N LYS A 68 14.04 17.18 5.91
CA LYS A 68 14.43 18.32 6.76
C LYS A 68 14.77 17.93 8.20
N ARG A 69 14.12 16.90 8.74
CA ARG A 69 14.45 16.37 10.09
C ARG A 69 15.84 15.77 10.17
N THR A 70 16.43 15.34 9.05
CA THR A 70 17.82 14.85 8.99
C THR A 70 18.86 15.99 8.90
N GLY A 71 18.41 17.25 8.83
CA GLY A 71 19.29 18.42 8.66
C GLY A 71 19.85 18.59 7.26
N SER A 72 19.36 17.81 6.28
CA SER A 72 19.74 17.91 4.87
C SER A 72 18.63 18.53 4.04
N THR A 73 19.00 19.05 2.87
CA THR A 73 18.03 19.52 1.87
C THR A 73 17.82 18.47 0.79
N THR A 74 16.66 18.50 0.16
CA THR A 74 16.33 17.60 -0.95
C THR A 74 17.38 17.70 -2.05
N VAL A 75 17.76 18.92 -2.46
CA VAL A 75 18.77 19.13 -3.51
C VAL A 75 20.15 18.59 -3.10
N ALA A 76 20.55 18.71 -1.83
CA ALA A 76 21.82 18.18 -1.33
C ALA A 76 21.87 16.63 -1.32
N MET A 77 20.72 15.98 -1.07
CA MET A 77 20.62 14.52 -1.21
C MET A 77 20.86 14.10 -2.66
N PHE A 78 20.25 14.80 -3.62
CA PHE A 78 20.48 14.53 -5.04
C PHE A 78 21.92 14.80 -5.48
N ASP A 79 22.58 15.88 -5.00
CA ASP A 79 24.02 16.11 -5.22
C ASP A 79 24.86 14.89 -4.81
N SER A 80 24.57 14.35 -3.62
CA SER A 80 25.27 13.18 -3.07
C SER A 80 25.01 11.92 -3.88
N ILE A 81 23.76 11.70 -4.30
CA ILE A 81 23.37 10.57 -5.17
C ILE A 81 24.08 10.65 -6.52
N ILE A 82 24.11 11.83 -7.15
CA ILE A 82 24.78 12.04 -8.44
C ILE A 82 26.28 11.77 -8.31
N LYS A 83 26.95 12.29 -7.28
CA LYS A 83 28.38 12.02 -7.03
C LYS A 83 28.65 10.53 -6.89
N TRP A 84 27.89 9.84 -6.04
CA TRP A 84 28.05 8.42 -5.80
C TRP A 84 27.84 7.62 -7.09
N PHE A 85 26.84 8.01 -7.89
CA PHE A 85 26.58 7.38 -9.19
C PHE A 85 27.74 7.55 -10.17
N ILE A 86 28.30 8.76 -10.29
CA ILE A 86 29.49 8.97 -11.12
C ILE A 86 30.65 8.10 -10.64
N TYR A 87 30.88 8.02 -9.32
CA TYR A 87 31.95 7.17 -8.79
C TYR A 87 31.73 5.69 -9.12
N ILE A 88 30.49 5.21 -9.12
CA ILE A 88 30.16 3.85 -9.56
C ILE A 88 30.50 3.65 -11.03
N ILE A 89 30.13 4.58 -11.92
CA ILE A 89 30.46 4.47 -13.36
C ILE A 89 31.98 4.31 -13.55
N PHE A 90 32.76 5.19 -12.92
CA PHE A 90 34.22 5.10 -13.00
C PHE A 90 34.76 3.82 -12.37
N ALA A 91 34.15 3.34 -11.28
CA ALA A 91 34.50 2.05 -10.70
C ALA A 91 34.28 0.90 -11.70
N VAL A 92 33.20 0.91 -12.49
CA VAL A 92 32.98 -0.09 -13.56
C VAL A 92 34.12 -0.10 -14.56
N ILE A 93 34.50 1.08 -15.05
CA ILE A 93 35.58 1.23 -16.03
C ILE A 93 36.90 0.73 -15.45
N ILE A 94 37.18 1.08 -14.19
CA ILE A 94 38.36 0.60 -13.46
C ILE A 94 38.36 -0.92 -13.34
N ILE A 95 37.22 -1.51 -12.99
CA ILE A 95 37.06 -2.95 -12.76
C ILE A 95 37.17 -3.75 -14.07
N ASP A 96 36.65 -3.20 -15.16
CA ASP A 96 36.81 -3.73 -16.51
C ASP A 96 38.27 -3.75 -16.95
N ILE A 97 39.00 -2.65 -16.70
CA ILE A 97 40.46 -2.57 -16.91
C ILE A 97 41.22 -3.59 -16.04
N LEU A 98 40.76 -3.83 -14.82
CA LEU A 98 41.29 -4.86 -13.92
C LEU A 98 40.87 -6.29 -14.32
N LYS A 99 40.03 -6.44 -15.37
CA LYS A 99 39.54 -7.72 -15.92
C LYS A 99 38.79 -8.59 -14.91
N ILE A 100 38.08 -7.98 -13.97
CA ILE A 100 37.24 -8.70 -13.01
C ILE A 100 35.81 -8.79 -13.58
N GLN A 101 35.63 -9.69 -14.55
CA GLN A 101 34.41 -9.78 -15.39
C GLN A 101 33.11 -9.83 -14.59
N ILE A 102 33.06 -10.65 -13.53
CA ILE A 102 31.85 -10.83 -12.70
C ILE A 102 31.37 -9.49 -12.09
N VAL A 103 32.31 -8.61 -11.72
CA VAL A 103 31.98 -7.32 -11.11
C VAL A 103 31.62 -6.29 -12.18
N ALA A 104 32.26 -6.36 -13.36
CA ALA A 104 31.92 -5.52 -14.50
C ALA A 104 30.48 -5.76 -14.98
N ASP A 105 30.07 -7.03 -15.10
CA ASP A 105 28.72 -7.41 -15.55
C ASP A 105 27.64 -6.96 -14.55
N PHE A 106 27.88 -7.13 -13.25
CA PHE A 106 26.98 -6.65 -12.19
C PHE A 106 26.83 -5.13 -12.22
N LEU A 107 27.94 -4.41 -12.37
CA LEU A 107 27.95 -2.96 -12.46
C LEU A 107 27.27 -2.44 -13.74
N ALA A 108 27.39 -3.15 -14.85
CA ALA A 108 26.67 -2.84 -16.09
C ALA A 108 25.15 -2.98 -15.93
N GLN A 109 24.66 -3.89 -15.07
CA GLN A 109 23.25 -3.95 -14.72
C GLN A 109 22.81 -2.73 -13.89
N ILE A 110 23.63 -2.26 -12.95
CA ILE A 110 23.37 -1.04 -12.15
C ILE A 110 23.29 0.20 -13.05
N ILE A 111 24.30 0.36 -13.92
CA ILE A 111 24.18 0.87 -15.30
C ILE A 111 22.77 1.19 -15.82
N LEU A 112 22.19 0.12 -16.35
CA LEU A 112 20.91 0.07 -17.04
C LEU A 112 19.72 0.30 -16.11
N PHE A 113 19.88 0.11 -14.81
CA PHE A 113 18.85 0.40 -13.82
C PHE A 113 18.70 1.91 -13.56
N LEU A 114 19.74 2.72 -13.78
CA LEU A 114 19.68 4.15 -13.47
C LEU A 114 18.60 4.92 -14.27
N PRO A 115 18.48 4.77 -15.60
CA PRO A 115 17.40 5.42 -16.34
C PRO A 115 16.01 5.09 -15.79
N LEU A 116 15.81 3.86 -15.30
CA LEU A 116 14.55 3.43 -14.67
C LEU A 116 14.34 4.17 -13.34
N VAL A 117 15.38 4.29 -12.51
CA VAL A 117 15.32 5.05 -11.25
C VAL A 117 14.97 6.51 -11.49
N ILE A 118 15.61 7.15 -12.48
CA ILE A 118 15.30 8.55 -12.84
C ILE A 118 13.85 8.66 -13.32
N SER A 119 13.41 7.75 -14.20
CA SER A 119 12.04 7.75 -14.72
C SER A 119 11.00 7.57 -13.61
N ALA A 120 11.23 6.62 -12.71
CA ALA A 120 10.38 6.37 -11.54
C ALA A 120 10.36 7.59 -10.61
N ALA A 121 11.50 8.21 -10.34
CA ALA A 121 11.59 9.43 -9.52
C ALA A 121 10.81 10.60 -10.15
N VAL A 122 10.95 10.80 -11.47
CA VAL A 122 10.21 11.84 -12.20
C VAL A 122 8.71 11.60 -12.11
N ILE A 123 8.25 10.37 -12.34
CA ILE A 123 6.83 10.03 -12.20
C ILE A 123 6.32 10.23 -10.78
N LEU A 124 7.09 9.85 -9.76
CA LEU A 124 6.71 10.10 -8.37
C LEU A 124 6.56 11.60 -8.11
N ILE A 125 7.55 12.40 -8.46
CA ILE A 125 7.54 13.85 -8.21
C ILE A 125 6.33 14.49 -8.90
N ILE A 126 6.16 14.25 -10.20
CA ILE A 126 5.03 14.79 -10.97
C ILE A 126 3.70 14.31 -10.38
N GLY A 127 3.63 13.03 -10.03
CA GLY A 127 2.44 12.41 -9.49
C GLY A 127 2.00 12.99 -8.15
N LEU A 128 2.94 13.14 -7.21
CA LEU A 128 2.67 13.74 -5.90
C LEU A 128 2.09 15.14 -6.06
N LEU A 129 2.64 15.95 -6.98
CA LEU A 129 2.15 17.30 -7.27
C LEU A 129 0.73 17.31 -7.84
N ILE A 130 0.44 16.41 -8.80
CA ILE A 130 -0.89 16.27 -9.38
C ILE A 130 -1.90 15.88 -8.29
N VAL A 131 -1.54 14.92 -7.45
CA VAL A 131 -2.42 14.42 -6.37
C VAL A 131 -2.69 15.50 -5.34
N ASP A 132 -1.66 16.22 -4.90
CA ASP A 132 -1.81 17.31 -3.95
C ASP A 132 -2.69 18.43 -4.50
N PHE A 133 -2.51 18.78 -5.77
CA PHE A 133 -3.34 19.76 -6.46
C PHE A 133 -4.80 19.29 -6.55
N LEU A 134 -5.04 18.08 -7.04
CA LEU A 134 -6.40 17.52 -7.18
C LEU A 134 -7.11 17.40 -5.83
N ALA A 135 -6.44 16.87 -4.81
CA ALA A 135 -7.00 16.76 -3.47
C ALA A 135 -7.30 18.14 -2.87
N GLY A 136 -6.44 19.15 -3.12
CA GLY A 136 -6.66 20.53 -2.73
C GLY A 136 -7.88 21.16 -3.42
N LEU A 137 -8.07 20.91 -4.72
CA LEU A 137 -9.25 21.35 -5.45
C LEU A 137 -10.52 20.71 -4.91
N VAL A 138 -10.52 19.39 -4.73
CA VAL A 138 -11.68 18.65 -4.20
C VAL A 138 -12.03 19.15 -2.80
N LYS A 139 -11.04 19.37 -1.93
CA LYS A 139 -11.26 19.94 -0.60
C LYS A 139 -11.96 21.31 -0.69
N THR A 140 -11.46 22.19 -1.56
CA THR A 140 -12.03 23.53 -1.75
C THR A 140 -13.49 23.46 -2.24
N ILE A 141 -13.79 22.57 -3.18
CA ILE A 141 -15.15 22.36 -3.70
C ILE A 141 -16.08 21.82 -2.61
N LEU A 142 -15.63 20.86 -1.80
CA LEU A 142 -16.41 20.31 -0.69
C LEU A 142 -16.74 21.37 0.37
N ILE A 143 -15.78 22.22 0.72
CA ILE A 143 -15.97 23.35 1.64
C ILE A 143 -16.95 24.35 1.03
N ALA A 144 -16.75 24.76 -0.23
CA ALA A 144 -17.63 25.70 -0.91
C ALA A 144 -19.08 25.20 -1.06
N SER A 145 -19.26 23.87 -1.10
CA SER A 145 -20.58 23.23 -1.19
C SER A 145 -21.32 23.16 0.16
N GLY A 146 -20.69 23.59 1.25
CA GLY A 146 -21.26 23.53 2.60
C GLY A 146 -21.45 22.12 3.15
N ILE A 147 -20.66 21.14 2.65
CA ILE A 147 -20.79 19.73 3.05
C ILE A 147 -20.31 19.53 4.48
N ASP A 148 -19.27 20.25 4.89
CA ASP A 148 -18.74 20.18 6.24
C ASP A 148 -19.81 20.61 7.27
N GLU A 149 -20.55 21.69 7.00
CA GLU A 149 -21.61 22.21 7.87
C GLU A 149 -22.82 21.28 7.90
N LYS A 150 -23.25 20.77 6.73
CA LYS A 150 -24.40 19.85 6.62
C LYS A 150 -24.16 18.58 7.41
N ILE A 151 -22.99 17.96 7.26
CA ILE A 151 -22.70 16.71 7.94
C ILE A 151 -22.25 16.94 9.39
N GLY A 152 -21.56 18.05 9.70
CA GLY A 152 -21.19 18.45 11.07
C GLY A 152 -22.37 18.47 12.04
N SER A 153 -23.55 18.86 11.55
CA SER A 153 -24.80 18.85 12.34
C SER A 153 -25.35 17.45 12.65
N SER A 154 -24.91 16.40 11.93
CA SER A 154 -25.32 15.01 12.15
C SER A 154 -24.64 14.38 13.37
N GLY A 155 -25.20 13.29 13.90
CA GLY A 155 -24.59 12.55 15.01
C GLY A 155 -23.17 12.05 14.72
N ILE A 156 -22.89 11.72 13.46
CA ILE A 156 -21.55 11.31 13.00
C ILE A 156 -20.62 12.53 12.90
N GLY A 157 -21.12 13.66 12.38
CA GLY A 157 -20.34 14.90 12.24
C GLY A 157 -19.87 15.47 13.56
N LYS A 158 -20.73 15.47 14.59
CA LYS A 158 -20.35 15.90 15.95
C LYS A 158 -19.19 15.09 16.53
N GLY A 159 -19.13 13.78 16.23
CA GLY A 159 -18.03 12.91 16.63
C GLY A 159 -16.71 13.25 15.92
N LEU A 160 -16.78 13.62 14.64
CA LEU A 160 -15.60 14.04 13.87
C LEU A 160 -15.10 15.43 14.29
N GLU A 161 -16.01 16.37 14.52
CA GLU A 161 -15.68 17.71 15.01
C GLU A 161 -15.02 17.68 16.40
N ALA A 162 -15.47 16.79 17.28
CA ALA A 162 -14.83 16.57 18.59
C ALA A 162 -13.36 16.11 18.47
N ALA A 163 -13.01 15.44 17.36
CA ALA A 163 -11.63 15.06 17.03
C ALA A 163 -10.89 16.12 16.20
N ASN A 164 -11.48 17.30 16.00
CA ASN A 164 -10.97 18.37 15.13
C ASN A 164 -10.77 17.92 13.67
N LEU A 165 -11.59 16.98 13.20
CA LEU A 165 -11.57 16.46 11.84
C LEU A 165 -12.77 16.99 11.04
N LYS A 166 -12.51 17.45 9.81
CA LYS A 166 -13.54 17.85 8.84
C LYS A 166 -13.67 16.82 7.72
N ILE A 167 -14.87 16.65 7.20
CA ILE A 167 -15.16 15.65 6.16
C ILE A 167 -14.47 16.00 4.85
N SER A 168 -14.44 17.28 4.48
CA SER A 168 -13.63 17.77 3.35
C SER A 168 -12.16 17.37 3.49
N GLY A 169 -11.63 17.43 4.71
CA GLY A 169 -10.26 17.02 5.03
C GLY A 169 -10.05 15.51 4.93
N ILE A 170 -11.01 14.71 5.42
CA ILE A 170 -10.96 13.25 5.33
C ILE A 170 -11.01 12.79 3.87
N ILE A 171 -11.97 13.30 3.10
CA ILE A 171 -12.12 12.95 1.67
C ILE A 171 -10.85 13.34 0.89
N ALA A 172 -10.35 14.55 1.10
CA ALA A 172 -9.10 14.98 0.49
C ALA A 172 -7.91 14.10 0.92
N GLY A 173 -7.84 13.70 2.18
CA GLY A 173 -6.84 12.76 2.70
C GLY A 173 -6.90 11.39 2.03
N ILE A 174 -8.10 10.85 1.83
CA ILE A 174 -8.32 9.58 1.11
C ILE A 174 -7.85 9.70 -0.33
N ILE A 175 -8.23 10.78 -1.04
CA ILE A 175 -7.78 11.05 -2.41
C ILE A 175 -6.25 11.13 -2.47
N LYS A 176 -5.61 11.79 -1.50
CA LYS A 176 -4.14 11.84 -1.42
C LYS A 176 -3.54 10.45 -1.24
N ALA A 177 -4.05 9.68 -0.28
CA ALA A 177 -3.55 8.34 0.00
C ALA A 177 -3.66 7.43 -1.24
N PHE A 178 -4.82 7.42 -1.91
CA PHE A 178 -5.01 6.67 -3.15
C PHE A 178 -4.12 7.15 -4.28
N GLY A 179 -4.08 8.47 -4.51
CA GLY A 179 -3.27 9.05 -5.55
C GLY A 179 -1.80 8.69 -5.37
N TYR A 180 -1.28 8.80 -4.14
CA TYR A 180 0.08 8.41 -3.81
C TYR A 180 0.32 6.93 -4.07
N LEU A 181 -0.59 6.04 -3.67
CA LEU A 181 -0.49 4.61 -3.95
C LEU A 181 -0.43 4.32 -5.46
N ILE A 182 -1.22 5.01 -6.29
CA ILE A 182 -1.20 4.86 -7.75
C ILE A 182 0.15 5.26 -8.32
N PHE A 183 0.72 6.39 -7.88
CA PHE A 183 2.03 6.83 -8.38
C PHE A 183 3.18 5.98 -7.84
N ILE A 184 3.09 5.48 -6.61
CA ILE A 184 4.05 4.51 -6.06
C ILE A 184 3.97 3.19 -6.83
N LEU A 185 2.77 2.73 -7.19
CA LEU A 185 2.58 1.56 -8.04
C LEU A 185 3.21 1.78 -9.43
N ALA A 186 2.95 2.91 -10.07
CA ALA A 186 3.52 3.24 -11.37
C ALA A 186 5.07 3.28 -11.32
N ALA A 187 5.63 3.90 -10.29
CA ALA A 187 7.07 3.93 -10.07
C ALA A 187 7.65 2.54 -9.81
N SER A 188 6.97 1.72 -9.01
CA SER A 188 7.37 0.33 -8.74
C SER A 188 7.36 -0.53 -10.00
N ASN A 189 6.38 -0.34 -10.89
CA ASN A 189 6.32 -0.99 -12.19
C ASN A 189 7.50 -0.59 -13.09
N ILE A 190 7.87 0.70 -13.11
CA ILE A 190 9.04 1.18 -13.89
C ILE A 190 10.33 0.58 -13.35
N LEU A 191 10.45 0.47 -12.03
CA LEU A 191 11.60 -0.16 -11.38
C LEU A 191 11.61 -1.69 -11.52
N GLY A 192 10.57 -2.32 -12.09
CA GLY A 192 10.46 -3.77 -12.19
C GLY A 192 10.30 -4.46 -10.83
N LEU A 193 9.75 -3.77 -9.82
CA LEU A 193 9.53 -4.31 -8.48
C LEU A 193 8.20 -5.08 -8.45
N ASP A 194 8.15 -6.24 -9.10
CA ASP A 194 6.90 -7.00 -9.30
C ASP A 194 6.17 -7.32 -7.99
N VAL A 195 6.90 -7.78 -6.97
CA VAL A 195 6.32 -8.12 -5.65
C VAL A 195 5.68 -6.90 -5.00
N VAL A 196 6.36 -5.75 -5.03
CA VAL A 196 5.87 -4.50 -4.47
C VAL A 196 4.67 -4.00 -5.27
N SER A 197 4.75 -4.05 -6.59
CA SER A 197 3.70 -3.59 -7.50
C SER A 197 2.42 -4.43 -7.34
N ASN A 198 2.55 -5.76 -7.27
CA ASN A 198 1.42 -6.65 -7.05
C ASN A 198 0.78 -6.44 -5.68
N PHE A 199 1.58 -6.21 -4.64
CA PHE A 199 1.08 -5.87 -3.32
C PHE A 199 0.32 -4.53 -3.31
N LEU A 200 0.88 -3.48 -3.90
CA LEU A 200 0.23 -2.17 -4.01
C LEU A 200 -1.04 -2.23 -4.85
N ALA A 201 -1.04 -2.99 -5.96
CA ALA A 201 -2.23 -3.23 -6.76
C ALA A 201 -3.32 -3.96 -5.95
N SER A 202 -2.93 -4.92 -5.12
CA SER A 202 -3.87 -5.62 -4.23
C SER A 202 -4.50 -4.66 -3.22
N ILE A 203 -3.71 -3.75 -2.62
CA ILE A 203 -4.24 -2.70 -1.74
C ILE A 203 -5.20 -1.80 -2.51
N LEU A 204 -4.84 -1.32 -3.70
CA LEU A 204 -5.68 -0.43 -4.50
C LEU A 204 -7.01 -1.09 -4.89
N ASN A 205 -6.99 -2.38 -5.21
CA ASN A 205 -8.19 -3.15 -5.53
C ASN A 205 -9.05 -3.47 -4.30
N TYR A 206 -8.44 -3.55 -3.12
CA TYR A 206 -9.14 -3.82 -1.86
C TYR A 206 -9.98 -2.61 -1.38
N ILE A 207 -9.58 -1.38 -1.67
CA ILE A 207 -10.26 -0.22 -1.11
C ILE A 207 -11.69 -0.02 -1.68
N PRO A 208 -11.97 -0.20 -2.99
CA PRO A 208 -13.34 -0.19 -3.51
C PRO A 208 -14.26 -1.20 -2.82
N SER A 209 -13.79 -2.44 -2.63
CA SER A 209 -14.52 -3.49 -1.88
C SER A 209 -14.73 -3.12 -0.42
N LEU A 210 -13.70 -2.54 0.23
CA LEU A 210 -13.80 -2.06 1.59
C LEU A 210 -14.90 -1.00 1.72
N PHE A 211 -14.93 -0.03 0.81
CA PHE A 211 -15.94 1.01 0.78
C PHE A 211 -17.34 0.44 0.52
N ALA A 212 -17.48 -0.49 -0.43
CA ALA A 212 -18.74 -1.16 -0.72
C ALA A 212 -19.27 -1.92 0.51
N GLY A 213 -18.42 -2.65 1.23
CA GLY A 213 -18.80 -3.33 2.46
C GLY A 213 -19.22 -2.38 3.57
N VAL A 214 -18.53 -1.25 3.75
CA VAL A 214 -18.95 -0.22 4.73
C VAL A 214 -20.31 0.35 4.35
N LEU A 215 -20.55 0.61 3.06
CA LEU A 215 -21.83 1.10 2.57
C LEU A 215 -22.95 0.09 2.80
N ILE A 216 -22.69 -1.21 2.56
CA ILE A 216 -23.62 -2.29 2.89
C ILE A 216 -23.97 -2.29 4.38
N LEU A 217 -23.00 -2.11 5.29
CA LEU A 217 -23.30 -2.00 6.72
C LEU A 217 -24.19 -0.80 7.01
N ILE A 218 -23.85 0.38 6.50
CA ILE A 218 -24.62 1.61 6.76
C ILE A 218 -26.05 1.48 6.26
N VAL A 219 -26.23 1.13 4.98
CA VAL A 219 -27.56 1.00 4.36
C VAL A 219 -28.31 -0.19 4.95
N GLY A 220 -27.63 -1.31 5.13
CA GLY A 220 -28.23 -2.52 5.64
C GLY A 220 -28.71 -2.39 7.09
N LEU A 221 -28.03 -1.61 7.94
CA LEU A 221 -28.52 -1.34 9.29
C LEU A 221 -29.84 -0.57 9.26
N LEU A 222 -29.99 0.40 8.34
CA LEU A 222 -31.26 1.10 8.15
C LEU A 222 -32.36 0.14 7.68
N VAL A 223 -32.06 -0.72 6.71
CA VAL A 223 -32.99 -1.73 6.21
C VAL A 223 -33.35 -2.74 7.30
N LEU A 224 -32.39 -3.15 8.13
CA LEU A 224 -32.58 -4.07 9.24
C LEU A 224 -33.60 -3.53 10.26
N ASP A 225 -33.48 -2.25 10.62
CA ASP A 225 -34.41 -1.60 11.54
C ASP A 225 -35.83 -1.56 10.95
N LEU A 226 -35.96 -1.16 9.68
CA LEU A 226 -37.25 -1.16 8.96
C LEU A 226 -37.89 -2.55 8.89
N LEU A 227 -37.10 -3.58 8.57
CA LEU A 227 -37.57 -4.96 8.51
C LEU A 227 -38.03 -5.43 9.89
N THR A 228 -37.27 -5.14 10.94
CA THR A 228 -37.61 -5.55 12.32
C THR A 228 -38.90 -4.88 12.78
N ASP A 229 -39.07 -3.58 12.50
CA ASP A 229 -40.28 -2.84 12.87
C ASP A 229 -41.52 -3.35 12.12
N TYR A 230 -41.37 -3.64 10.82
CA TYR A 230 -42.44 -4.26 10.03
C TYR A 230 -42.85 -5.63 10.58
N LEU A 231 -41.87 -6.48 10.91
CA LEU A 231 -42.11 -7.79 11.50
C LEU A 231 -42.79 -7.68 12.86
N LYS A 232 -42.42 -6.70 13.68
CA LYS A 232 -43.07 -6.43 14.97
C LYS A 232 -44.56 -6.12 14.79
N GLY A 233 -44.91 -5.26 13.82
CA GLY A 233 -46.30 -4.95 13.51
C GLY A 233 -47.13 -6.17 13.08
N ILE A 234 -46.55 -7.09 12.31
CA ILE A 234 -47.22 -8.35 11.94
C ILE A 234 -47.43 -9.24 13.17
N MET A 235 -46.39 -9.42 13.99
CA MET A 235 -46.46 -10.32 15.15
C MET A 235 -47.42 -9.83 16.23
N GLU A 236 -47.51 -8.51 16.44
CA GLU A 236 -48.50 -7.90 17.32
C GLU A 236 -49.92 -8.04 16.76
N GLY A 237 -50.12 -7.97 15.44
CA GLY A 237 -51.43 -8.15 14.80
C GLY A 237 -51.97 -9.58 14.82
N MET A 238 -51.11 -10.59 14.98
CA MET A 238 -51.48 -12.00 15.03
C MET A 238 -51.54 -12.59 16.45
N ASP A 239 -51.35 -11.77 17.49
CA ASP A 239 -51.29 -12.18 18.90
C ASP A 239 -50.31 -13.35 19.16
N VAL A 240 -49.13 -13.28 18.53
CA VAL A 240 -48.13 -14.35 18.64
C VAL A 240 -47.49 -14.33 20.02
N GLU A 241 -47.78 -15.35 20.83
CA GLU A 241 -47.10 -15.58 22.12
C GLU A 241 -45.57 -15.62 21.92
N GLY A 242 -44.85 -14.77 22.67
CA GLY A 242 -43.39 -14.73 22.65
C GLY A 242 -42.75 -13.77 21.66
N SER A 243 -43.50 -12.80 21.10
CA SER A 243 -42.96 -11.71 20.25
C SER A 243 -41.70 -11.04 20.85
N ASN A 244 -41.67 -10.85 22.18
CA ASN A 244 -40.53 -10.29 22.92
C ASN A 244 -39.22 -11.09 22.82
N VAL A 245 -39.27 -12.37 22.42
CA VAL A 245 -38.10 -13.23 22.22
C VAL A 245 -37.77 -13.38 20.73
N TRP A 246 -38.79 -13.55 19.89
CA TRP A 246 -38.62 -13.80 18.46
C TRP A 246 -38.12 -12.56 17.70
N ILE A 247 -38.61 -11.36 18.02
CA ILE A 247 -38.20 -10.12 17.34
C ILE A 247 -36.70 -9.84 17.54
N PRO A 248 -36.15 -9.82 18.78
CA PRO A 248 -34.71 -9.61 18.97
C PRO A 248 -33.86 -10.71 18.34
N LEU A 249 -34.34 -11.95 18.36
CA LEU A 249 -33.61 -13.10 17.79
C LEU A 249 -33.52 -12.99 16.26
N LEU A 250 -34.61 -12.61 15.61
CA LEU A 250 -34.64 -12.37 14.16
C LEU A 250 -33.81 -11.14 13.78
N LYS A 251 -33.87 -10.05 14.55
CA LYS A 251 -32.99 -8.89 14.37
C LYS A 251 -31.51 -9.28 14.47
N GLY A 252 -31.15 -10.07 15.49
CA GLY A 252 -29.78 -10.56 15.67
C GLY A 252 -29.31 -11.44 14.51
N PHE A 253 -30.17 -12.33 14.01
CA PHE A 253 -29.87 -13.17 12.85
C PHE A 253 -29.67 -12.33 11.58
N LEU A 254 -30.58 -11.40 11.28
CA LEU A 254 -30.48 -10.51 10.12
C LEU A 254 -29.25 -9.60 10.22
N ALA A 255 -28.93 -9.08 11.41
CA ALA A 255 -27.72 -8.30 11.64
C ALA A 255 -26.44 -9.13 11.38
N LEU A 256 -26.43 -10.39 11.81
CA LEU A 256 -25.32 -11.30 11.55
C LEU A 256 -25.18 -11.58 10.05
N VAL A 257 -26.27 -11.85 9.34
CA VAL A 257 -26.25 -12.03 7.88
C VAL A 257 -25.73 -10.76 7.20
N LEU A 258 -26.19 -9.59 7.63
CA LEU A 258 -25.72 -8.31 7.11
C LEU A 258 -24.21 -8.11 7.31
N VAL A 259 -23.70 -8.43 8.51
CA VAL A 259 -22.26 -8.35 8.80
C VAL A 259 -21.49 -9.32 7.92
N LEU A 260 -21.95 -10.56 7.75
CA LEU A 260 -21.31 -11.54 6.87
C LEU A 260 -21.29 -11.08 5.41
N LEU A 261 -22.41 -10.54 4.89
CA LEU A 261 -22.49 -9.98 3.54
C LEU A 261 -21.51 -8.81 3.36
N ALA A 262 -21.42 -7.94 4.35
CA ALA A 262 -20.47 -6.84 4.34
C ALA A 262 -19.03 -7.33 4.35
N LEU A 263 -18.68 -8.28 5.23
CA LEU A 263 -17.34 -8.87 5.31
C LEU A 263 -16.94 -9.56 3.99
N ASP A 264 -17.86 -10.33 3.40
CA ASP A 264 -17.66 -10.97 2.10
C ASP A 264 -17.42 -9.93 1.00
N THR A 265 -18.21 -8.85 0.99
CA THR A 265 -18.00 -7.73 0.05
C THR A 265 -16.67 -7.00 0.27
N MET A 266 -16.19 -6.94 1.53
CA MET A 266 -14.85 -6.45 1.86
C MET A 266 -13.75 -7.42 1.48
N LEU A 267 -14.03 -8.55 0.81
CA LEU A 267 -13.07 -9.60 0.47
C LEU A 267 -12.42 -10.26 1.71
N ILE A 268 -13.10 -10.21 2.85
CA ILE A 268 -12.67 -10.89 4.06
C ILE A 268 -13.19 -12.33 3.99
N ASP A 269 -12.31 -13.30 4.21
CA ASP A 269 -12.69 -14.71 4.19
C ASP A 269 -13.71 -15.04 5.29
N THR A 270 -14.96 -15.27 4.88
CA THR A 270 -16.09 -15.59 5.76
C THR A 270 -16.26 -17.09 5.97
N SER A 271 -15.40 -17.95 5.39
CA SER A 271 -15.50 -19.41 5.48
C SER A 271 -15.52 -19.93 6.91
N ILE A 272 -14.73 -19.32 7.80
CA ILE A 272 -14.69 -19.66 9.22
C ILE A 272 -16.06 -19.44 9.89
N PHE A 273 -16.76 -18.36 9.52
CA PHE A 273 -18.08 -18.08 10.05
C PHE A 273 -19.11 -19.10 9.57
N TYR A 274 -19.08 -19.49 8.29
CA TYR A 274 -19.95 -20.55 7.77
C TYR A 274 -19.72 -21.89 8.45
N LEU A 275 -18.46 -22.23 8.74
CA LEU A 275 -18.10 -23.46 9.44
C LEU A 275 -18.63 -23.50 10.87
N LEU A 276 -18.64 -22.37 11.57
CA LEU A 276 -19.15 -22.28 12.95
C LEU A 276 -20.67 -22.17 13.00
N ILE A 277 -21.26 -21.33 12.14
CA ILE A 277 -22.68 -20.97 12.19
C ILE A 277 -23.55 -22.06 11.55
N GLY A 278 -23.07 -22.71 10.49
CA GLY A 278 -23.82 -23.75 9.78
C GLY A 278 -24.33 -24.85 10.74
N PRO A 279 -23.45 -25.55 11.47
CA PRO A 279 -23.85 -26.58 12.44
C PRO A 279 -24.78 -26.05 13.54
N LEU A 280 -24.54 -24.84 14.05
CA LEU A 280 -25.39 -24.22 15.06
C LEU A 280 -26.80 -23.94 14.52
N ALA A 281 -26.91 -23.45 13.30
CA ALA A 281 -28.19 -23.18 12.64
C ALA A 281 -28.99 -24.48 12.42
N TRP A 282 -28.34 -25.55 11.95
CA TRP A 282 -28.97 -26.87 11.84
C TRP A 282 -29.38 -27.41 13.22
N GLY A 283 -28.54 -27.25 14.24
CA GLY A 283 -28.86 -27.66 15.61
C GLY A 283 -30.08 -26.93 16.17
N LEU A 284 -30.16 -25.61 15.99
CA LEU A 284 -31.31 -24.81 16.38
C LEU A 284 -32.56 -25.20 15.59
N ALA A 285 -32.44 -25.42 14.28
CA ALA A 285 -33.56 -25.85 13.44
C ALA A 285 -34.15 -27.19 13.92
N VAL A 286 -33.30 -28.16 14.27
CA VAL A 286 -33.73 -29.45 14.84
C VAL A 286 -34.46 -29.24 16.17
N VAL A 287 -33.92 -28.43 17.07
CA VAL A 287 -34.56 -28.15 18.37
C VAL A 287 -35.94 -27.50 18.21
N VAL A 288 -36.05 -26.51 17.32
CA VAL A 288 -37.32 -25.83 17.03
C VAL A 288 -38.32 -26.80 16.39
N ALA A 289 -37.89 -27.58 15.40
CA ALA A 289 -38.73 -28.57 14.73
C ALA A 289 -39.24 -29.65 15.70
N PHE A 290 -38.40 -30.15 16.62
CA PHE A 290 -38.83 -31.11 17.64
C PHE A 290 -39.81 -30.50 18.62
N LYS A 291 -39.53 -29.28 19.12
CA LYS A 291 -40.33 -28.62 20.15
C LYS A 291 -41.75 -28.32 19.67
N TRP A 292 -41.92 -27.91 18.42
CA TRP A 292 -43.20 -27.45 17.88
C TRP A 292 -43.86 -28.40 16.88
N GLY A 293 -43.11 -29.30 16.24
CA GLY A 293 -43.66 -30.23 15.25
C GLY A 293 -43.90 -31.65 15.78
N ILE A 294 -42.97 -32.18 16.58
CA ILE A 294 -42.94 -33.61 16.92
C ILE A 294 -43.42 -33.87 18.35
N LYS A 295 -43.14 -32.95 19.28
CA LYS A 295 -43.48 -33.10 20.70
C LYS A 295 -44.96 -33.40 20.91
N ASP A 296 -45.85 -32.65 20.30
CA ASP A 296 -47.30 -32.78 20.54
C ASP A 296 -47.86 -34.09 19.95
N ALA A 297 -47.35 -34.51 18.78
CA ALA A 297 -47.67 -35.79 18.18
C ALA A 297 -47.18 -36.98 19.03
N LEU A 298 -45.96 -36.89 19.59
CA LEU A 298 -45.41 -37.92 20.48
C LEU A 298 -46.19 -38.00 21.81
N VAL A 299 -46.57 -36.86 22.37
CA VAL A 299 -47.38 -36.81 23.60
C VAL A 299 -48.78 -37.37 23.38
N ALA A 300 -49.40 -37.09 22.23
CA ALA A 300 -50.69 -37.64 21.85
C ALA A 300 -50.62 -39.17 21.68
N TYR A 301 -49.65 -39.68 20.91
CA TYR A 301 -49.44 -41.12 20.73
C TYR A 301 -49.11 -41.84 22.05
N ALA A 302 -48.32 -41.21 22.93
CA ALA A 302 -47.99 -41.78 24.24
C ALA A 302 -49.18 -41.82 25.20
N LYS A 303 -50.15 -40.90 25.07
CA LYS A 303 -51.41 -40.93 25.83
C LYS A 303 -52.39 -41.97 25.32
N GLU A 304 -52.43 -42.21 24.01
CA GLU A 304 -53.33 -43.18 23.38
C GLU A 304 -52.92 -44.64 23.65
N LYS A 305 -51.66 -44.85 24.05
CA LYS A 305 -51.08 -46.17 24.37
C LYS A 305 -51.01 -46.49 25.87
N LYS A 306 -51.54 -45.62 26.73
CA LYS A 306 -51.70 -45.83 28.18
C LYS A 306 -53.17 -46.02 28.52
#